data_AF-Q6LIQ8-F1
#
_entry.id   AF-Q6LIQ8-F1
#
_cell.length_a   1.000
_cell.length_b   1.000
_cell.length_c   1.000
_cell.angle_alpha   90.00
_cell.angle_beta   90.00
_cell.angle_gamma   90.00
#
_symmetry.space_group_name_H-M   'P 1'
#
loop_
_entity.id
_entity.type
_entity.pdbx_description
1 polymer ?
#
loop_
_entity_poly.entity_id
_entity_poly.type
_entity_poly.pdbx_seq_one_letter_code
_entity_poly.pdbx_strand_id
1 'polypeptide(L)'
;MLMLPLNDFLYVAGAVQPADKTKNNQAAYDSGFLGFHFCGPQLEGVNLPLDVNAVWELNRVNRDTAFFANKQKAHTASLPRYNAKHLREAAARSDENNRLVQGRKSPTHPQQAALDRILRQERKLQRGDTVLSSTEAFYNHDTLYELAETNETKPLSTVRLMNRNWSNQYRVLHHTQTRPSAAPEAQSGERYTEKLTQRVVTKIFESGAYVAACHDGFTTFLTPTFSSEQREKIFSGETTIGKEVSRFLDGIKKMYQRGWHGIDTNSEPFELEPIEKPFHYIWVAECPANDDGEPNPHVHILLQWTVEREYFEAWASRIENIWGHGFAKLEKIRHTQAAGSYIIKAVGYAAKGGNANQGLIKGNRYNIARCSRAPGWDCLASFEAGNMAAIIKELGYKLEQWRKPIDRFIRRLQKKHDQTIKAKAIAKQAKKPKEVQQRLSARLAKIEHQMRASRDQLKSRGVYASTKNIYCASFDGEQAEEKAFDFLLWAAGARGWSMESKSDDDSYRQTVNEAKQLARIEYASKYERFKEKRAYWQSVLNDPLVPNETDNEAELAKSMLIREQYETQALAA
;
A
#
# COMPACT_ATOMS: atom_id res chain seq x y z
N MET A 1 -5.66 -36.63 -43.62
CA MET A 1 -5.74 -36.50 -42.15
C MET A 1 -4.67 -35.48 -41.75
N LEU A 2 -5.03 -34.21 -41.61
CA LEU A 2 -4.07 -33.12 -41.39
C LEU A 2 -3.66 -33.09 -39.92
N MET A 3 -2.39 -33.40 -39.65
CA MET A 3 -1.78 -33.26 -38.33
C MET A 3 -1.62 -31.77 -37.99
N LEU A 4 -2.01 -31.40 -36.77
CA LEU A 4 -1.82 -30.06 -36.23
C LEU A 4 -0.31 -29.78 -36.02
N PRO A 5 0.15 -28.52 -36.12
CA PRO A 5 1.53 -28.13 -35.85
C PRO A 5 1.90 -28.40 -34.38
N LEU A 6 3.15 -28.81 -34.13
CA LEU A 6 3.68 -29.21 -32.81
C LEU A 6 3.48 -28.15 -31.70
N ASN A 7 3.38 -26.87 -32.06
CA ASN A 7 3.10 -25.76 -31.13
C ASN A 7 1.69 -25.81 -30.52
N ASP A 8 0.71 -26.37 -31.23
CA ASP A 8 -0.64 -26.55 -30.69
C ASP A 8 -0.69 -27.70 -29.69
N PHE A 9 0.19 -28.70 -29.83
CA PHE A 9 0.32 -29.80 -28.87
C PHE A 9 0.92 -29.33 -27.54
N LEU A 10 1.83 -28.35 -27.57
CA LEU A 10 2.42 -27.76 -26.36
C LEU A 10 1.46 -26.81 -25.63
N TYR A 11 0.60 -26.09 -26.35
CA TYR A 11 -0.49 -25.32 -25.74
C TYR A 11 -1.54 -26.24 -25.07
N VAL A 12 -1.72 -27.45 -25.62
CA VAL A 12 -2.52 -28.51 -25.00
C VAL A 12 -1.76 -29.16 -23.82
N ALA A 13 -0.45 -29.37 -23.89
CA ALA A 13 0.36 -29.95 -22.81
C ALA A 13 0.43 -29.07 -21.55
N GLY A 14 0.50 -27.74 -21.71
CA GLY A 14 0.32 -26.78 -20.60
C GLY A 14 -1.08 -26.80 -19.98
N ALA A 15 -2.04 -27.46 -20.63
CA ALA A 15 -3.41 -27.69 -20.15
C ALA A 15 -3.68 -29.13 -19.67
N VAL A 16 -2.71 -30.06 -19.72
CA VAL A 16 -2.89 -31.43 -19.19
C VAL A 16 -2.38 -31.55 -17.76
N GLN A 17 -3.01 -30.82 -16.84
CA GLN A 17 -3.35 -31.49 -15.60
C GLN A 17 -4.70 -32.17 -15.84
N PRO A 18 -4.84 -33.48 -15.57
CA PRO A 18 -6.15 -34.14 -15.54
C PRO A 18 -7.11 -33.28 -14.71
N ALA A 19 -8.33 -33.04 -15.20
CA ALA A 19 -9.30 -32.19 -14.51
C ALA A 19 -9.52 -32.60 -13.05
N ASP A 20 -9.30 -33.88 -12.73
CA ASP A 20 -9.35 -34.45 -11.38
C ASP A 20 -8.12 -34.09 -10.53
N LYS A 21 -6.92 -33.98 -11.12
CA LYS A 21 -5.72 -33.44 -10.48
C LYS A 21 -5.77 -31.92 -10.35
N THR A 22 -6.34 -31.22 -11.34
CA THR A 22 -6.69 -29.79 -11.19
C THR A 22 -7.72 -29.64 -10.08
N LYS A 23 -8.77 -30.46 -10.01
CA LYS A 23 -9.74 -30.50 -8.89
C LYS A 23 -9.07 -30.80 -7.55
N ASN A 24 -8.10 -31.71 -7.45
CA ASN A 24 -7.36 -31.96 -6.20
C ASN A 24 -6.34 -30.86 -5.86
N ASN A 25 -5.88 -30.09 -6.85
CA ASN A 25 -5.05 -28.89 -6.65
C ASN A 25 -5.90 -27.62 -6.40
N GLN A 26 -7.15 -27.60 -6.87
CA GLN A 26 -8.14 -26.54 -6.67
C GLN A 26 -8.91 -26.75 -5.37
N ALA A 27 -9.20 -27.99 -4.99
CA ALA A 27 -9.67 -28.36 -3.65
C ALA A 27 -8.58 -28.08 -2.59
N ALA A 28 -7.30 -28.06 -2.99
CA ALA A 28 -6.21 -27.55 -2.18
C ALA A 28 -6.05 -26.01 -2.22
N TYR A 29 -6.74 -25.35 -3.14
CA TYR A 29 -7.04 -23.91 -3.07
C TYR A 29 -8.12 -23.64 -2.00
N ASP A 30 -8.96 -24.65 -1.68
CA ASP A 30 -10.14 -24.54 -0.82
C ASP A 30 -10.02 -25.21 0.57
N SER A 31 -8.99 -26.00 0.88
CA SER A 31 -8.78 -26.57 2.22
C SER A 31 -7.84 -25.72 3.09
N GLY A 32 -8.27 -24.49 3.42
CA GLY A 32 -7.56 -23.61 4.36
C GLY A 32 -6.28 -22.98 3.78
N PHE A 33 -6.34 -21.68 3.48
CA PHE A 33 -5.24 -20.86 2.97
C PHE A 33 -3.96 -20.91 3.83
N LEU A 34 -4.08 -21.39 5.06
CA LEU A 34 -3.08 -21.96 5.96
C LEU A 34 -3.81 -23.14 6.66
N GLY A 35 -3.12 -24.10 7.29
CA GLY A 35 -3.81 -25.17 8.03
C GLY A 35 -4.82 -24.66 9.06
N PHE A 36 -5.66 -25.57 9.55
CA PHE A 36 -6.75 -25.26 10.49
C PHE A 36 -6.24 -24.44 11.70
N HIS A 37 -7.07 -23.49 12.15
CA HIS A 37 -6.90 -22.47 13.21
C HIS A 37 -6.61 -21.01 12.81
N PHE A 38 -6.25 -20.70 11.56
CA PHE A 38 -6.11 -19.30 11.09
C PHE A 38 -7.40 -18.43 11.17
N CYS A 39 -8.58 -19.00 11.51
CA CYS A 39 -9.88 -18.32 11.56
C CYS A 39 -10.76 -18.64 12.81
N GLY A 40 -10.19 -19.02 13.95
CA GLY A 40 -10.96 -19.17 15.21
C GLY A 40 -11.39 -20.61 15.58
N PRO A 41 -12.06 -20.80 16.74
CA PRO A 41 -12.19 -22.08 17.41
C PRO A 41 -13.13 -23.05 16.68
N GLN A 42 -12.90 -24.35 16.88
CA GLN A 42 -13.74 -25.42 16.36
C GLN A 42 -15.18 -25.27 16.84
N LEU A 43 -16.14 -25.34 15.91
CA LEU A 43 -17.48 -25.78 16.26
C LEU A 43 -17.41 -27.29 16.47
N GLU A 44 -17.46 -27.72 17.72
CA GLU A 44 -17.65 -29.12 18.06
C GLU A 44 -18.91 -29.64 17.33
N GLY A 45 -18.72 -30.66 16.48
CA GLY A 45 -19.84 -31.48 16.00
C GLY A 45 -20.33 -31.31 14.55
N VAL A 46 -19.66 -30.59 13.64
CA VAL A 46 -20.12 -30.48 12.24
C VAL A 46 -19.20 -31.21 11.25
N ASN A 47 -19.36 -32.53 11.18
CA ASN A 47 -19.10 -33.29 9.96
C ASN A 47 -20.28 -33.07 8.99
N LEU A 48 -20.28 -31.99 8.21
CA LEU A 48 -21.14 -31.91 7.03
C LEU A 48 -20.32 -31.47 5.80
N PRO A 49 -20.38 -32.20 4.67
CA PRO A 49 -19.76 -31.76 3.43
C PRO A 49 -20.45 -30.48 2.94
N LEU A 50 -19.65 -29.45 2.62
CA LEU A 50 -20.12 -28.24 1.95
C LEU A 50 -20.90 -28.61 0.67
N ASP A 51 -22.10 -28.05 0.54
CA ASP A 51 -23.04 -28.27 -0.59
C ASP A 51 -22.37 -27.97 -1.94
N VAL A 52 -22.33 -29.01 -2.77
CA VAL A 52 -21.74 -29.08 -4.11
C VAL A 52 -22.27 -27.97 -5.03
N ASN A 53 -23.49 -27.49 -4.79
CA ASN A 53 -24.12 -26.46 -5.63
C ASN A 53 -23.54 -25.06 -5.44
N ALA A 54 -23.03 -24.72 -4.24
CA ALA A 54 -22.45 -23.40 -3.97
C ALA A 54 -21.08 -23.21 -4.65
N VAL A 55 -20.30 -24.29 -4.76
CA VAL A 55 -19.02 -24.32 -5.51
C VAL A 55 -19.27 -24.36 -7.03
N TRP A 56 -20.41 -24.91 -7.46
CA TRP A 56 -20.82 -24.95 -8.86
C TRP A 56 -21.17 -23.56 -9.43
N GLU A 57 -21.78 -22.69 -8.61
CA GLU A 57 -22.07 -21.28 -8.95
C GLU A 57 -20.78 -20.43 -9.12
N LEU A 58 -19.74 -20.67 -8.31
CA LEU A 58 -18.46 -19.96 -8.37
C LEU A 58 -17.64 -20.29 -9.64
N ASN A 59 -17.82 -21.48 -10.20
CA ASN A 59 -17.16 -21.93 -11.44
C ASN A 59 -17.83 -21.45 -12.74
N ARG A 60 -19.01 -20.82 -12.65
CA ARG A 60 -19.79 -20.33 -13.81
C ARG A 60 -19.06 -19.25 -14.63
N VAL A 61 -18.17 -18.47 -14.00
CA VAL A 61 -17.46 -17.33 -14.60
C VAL A 61 -16.43 -17.73 -15.67
N ASN A 62 -15.84 -18.93 -15.57
CA ASN A 62 -14.86 -19.40 -16.56
C ASN A 62 -15.52 -19.96 -17.83
N ARG A 63 -16.75 -20.52 -17.72
CA ARG A 63 -17.54 -20.95 -18.88
C ARG A 63 -18.13 -19.77 -19.66
N ASP A 64 -18.52 -18.69 -18.99
CA ASP A 64 -19.01 -17.48 -19.65
C ASP A 64 -17.94 -16.85 -20.56
N THR A 65 -16.68 -16.88 -20.15
CA THR A 65 -15.57 -16.33 -20.97
C THR A 65 -15.39 -17.12 -22.27
N ALA A 66 -15.51 -18.45 -22.21
CA ALA A 66 -15.50 -19.32 -23.40
C ALA A 66 -16.79 -19.17 -24.24
N PHE A 67 -17.95 -19.01 -23.60
CA PHE A 67 -19.23 -18.76 -24.26
C PHE A 67 -19.25 -17.42 -25.00
N PHE A 68 -18.78 -16.34 -24.38
CA PHE A 68 -18.66 -15.02 -25.02
C PHE A 68 -17.60 -15.03 -26.13
N ALA A 69 -16.47 -15.71 -25.95
CA ALA A 69 -15.47 -15.88 -27.02
C ALA A 69 -16.03 -16.67 -28.22
N ASN A 70 -16.81 -17.72 -27.98
CA ASN A 70 -17.47 -18.50 -29.03
C ASN A 70 -18.60 -17.71 -29.70
N LYS A 71 -19.42 -16.96 -28.95
CA LYS A 71 -20.42 -16.05 -29.53
C LYS A 71 -19.77 -14.94 -30.33
N GLN A 72 -18.62 -14.43 -29.90
CA GLN A 72 -17.87 -13.39 -30.62
C GLN A 72 -17.22 -13.94 -31.89
N LYS A 73 -16.69 -15.17 -31.87
CA LYS A 73 -16.24 -15.88 -33.08
C LYS A 73 -17.39 -16.16 -34.06
N ALA A 74 -18.52 -16.67 -33.56
CA ALA A 74 -19.71 -16.93 -34.38
C ALA A 74 -20.28 -15.63 -34.98
N HIS A 75 -20.33 -14.55 -34.20
CA HIS A 75 -20.72 -13.22 -34.69
C HIS A 75 -19.73 -12.72 -35.76
N THR A 76 -18.43 -12.85 -35.54
CA THR A 76 -17.39 -12.46 -36.51
C THR A 76 -17.47 -13.26 -37.80
N ALA A 77 -17.82 -14.56 -37.72
CA ALA A 77 -18.05 -15.42 -38.87
C ALA A 77 -19.37 -15.12 -39.61
N SER A 78 -20.38 -14.61 -38.90
CA SER A 78 -21.69 -14.21 -39.48
C SER A 78 -21.68 -12.84 -40.14
N LEU A 79 -20.64 -12.02 -39.92
CA LEU A 79 -20.51 -10.72 -40.57
C LEU A 79 -20.10 -10.92 -42.04
N PRO A 80 -20.79 -10.27 -43.01
CA PRO A 80 -20.38 -10.33 -44.40
C PRO A 80 -18.95 -9.81 -44.54
N ARG A 81 -18.12 -10.47 -45.34
CA ARG A 81 -16.72 -10.06 -45.58
C ARG A 81 -16.70 -8.74 -46.36
N TYR A 82 -16.80 -7.62 -45.65
CA TYR A 82 -16.58 -6.31 -46.21
C TYR A 82 -15.08 -5.99 -46.25
N ASN A 83 -14.67 -5.34 -47.34
CA ASN A 83 -13.29 -4.94 -47.58
C ASN A 83 -12.79 -4.04 -46.43
N ALA A 84 -11.62 -4.35 -45.86
CA ALA A 84 -11.07 -3.72 -44.65
C ALA A 84 -10.96 -2.18 -44.73
N LYS A 85 -10.97 -1.63 -45.95
CA LYS A 85 -11.01 -0.19 -46.23
C LYS A 85 -12.31 0.47 -45.74
N HIS A 86 -13.47 -0.16 -45.95
CA HIS A 86 -14.77 0.37 -45.53
C HIS A 86 -15.00 0.32 -44.02
N LEU A 87 -14.44 -0.66 -43.31
CA LEU A 87 -14.52 -0.75 -41.85
C LEU A 87 -13.67 0.33 -41.15
N ARG A 88 -12.52 0.70 -41.73
CA ARG A 88 -11.72 1.85 -41.25
C ARG A 88 -12.42 3.18 -41.50
N GLU A 89 -13.08 3.32 -42.65
CA GLU A 89 -13.81 4.54 -43.00
C GLU A 89 -15.07 4.73 -42.14
N ALA A 90 -15.79 3.64 -41.81
CA ALA A 90 -16.92 3.67 -40.88
C ALA A 90 -16.50 3.94 -39.43
N ALA A 91 -15.37 3.38 -38.99
CA ALA A 91 -14.80 3.67 -37.67
C ALA A 91 -14.38 5.15 -37.56
N ALA A 92 -13.75 5.70 -38.61
CA ALA A 92 -13.37 7.12 -38.68
C ALA A 92 -14.58 8.06 -38.66
N ARG A 93 -15.65 7.76 -39.42
CA ARG A 93 -16.91 8.55 -39.39
C ARG A 93 -17.64 8.46 -38.05
N SER A 94 -17.52 7.36 -37.30
CA SER A 94 -18.13 7.24 -35.97
C SER A 94 -17.44 8.09 -34.90
N ASP A 95 -16.15 8.39 -35.10
CA ASP A 95 -15.33 9.18 -34.17
C ASP A 95 -15.52 10.69 -34.39
N GLU A 96 -15.88 11.13 -35.60
CA GLU A 96 -16.24 12.52 -35.90
C GLU A 96 -17.58 12.94 -35.28
N ASN A 97 -18.60 12.08 -35.31
CA ASN A 97 -19.96 12.43 -34.88
C ASN A 97 -20.18 12.51 -33.35
N ASN A 98 -19.20 12.12 -32.52
CA ASN A 98 -19.32 12.14 -31.05
C ASN A 98 -18.48 13.22 -30.35
N ARG A 99 -17.97 14.22 -31.08
CA ARG A 99 -17.03 15.22 -30.55
C ARG A 99 -17.70 16.55 -30.19
N LEU A 100 -18.34 16.60 -29.02
CA LEU A 100 -18.70 17.86 -28.35
C LEU A 100 -17.60 18.23 -27.34
N VAL A 101 -16.85 19.29 -27.65
CA VAL A 101 -15.82 20.01 -26.87
C VAL A 101 -14.40 19.93 -27.48
N GLN A 102 -14.02 21.04 -28.12
CA GLN A 102 -12.66 21.39 -28.56
C GLN A 102 -11.81 21.76 -27.33
N GLY A 103 -11.29 20.76 -26.62
CA GLY A 103 -10.24 20.94 -25.62
C GLY A 103 -8.97 20.25 -26.10
N ARG A 104 -7.91 21.04 -26.37
CA ARG A 104 -6.58 20.54 -26.73
C ARG A 104 -6.03 19.66 -25.60
N LYS A 105 -6.21 18.34 -25.71
CA LYS A 105 -5.18 17.42 -25.20
C LYS A 105 -4.02 17.54 -26.18
N SER A 106 -2.82 17.84 -25.67
CA SER A 106 -1.59 17.70 -26.45
C SER A 106 -1.65 16.35 -27.17
N PRO A 107 -1.35 16.28 -28.48
CA PRO A 107 -1.33 15.02 -29.20
C PRO A 107 -0.26 14.17 -28.53
N THR A 108 -0.66 13.20 -27.72
CA THR A 108 0.25 12.11 -27.40
C THR A 108 0.35 11.36 -28.71
N HIS A 109 1.39 11.68 -29.49
CA HIS A 109 1.59 11.10 -30.80
C HIS A 109 1.52 9.57 -30.63
N PRO A 110 0.76 8.81 -31.44
CA PRO A 110 0.69 7.35 -31.33
C PRO A 110 2.08 6.71 -31.31
N GLN A 111 3.06 7.37 -31.95
CA GLN A 111 4.47 6.98 -31.95
C GLN A 111 5.14 7.18 -30.58
N GLN A 112 4.77 8.19 -29.78
CA GLN A 112 5.37 8.42 -28.46
C GLN A 112 4.91 7.39 -27.42
N ALA A 113 3.65 6.95 -27.50
CA ALA A 113 3.17 5.83 -26.68
C ALA A 113 3.79 4.47 -27.07
N ALA A 114 4.11 4.29 -28.36
CA ALA A 114 4.84 3.13 -28.85
C ALA A 114 6.31 3.16 -28.40
N LEU A 115 6.98 4.31 -28.52
CA LEU A 115 8.34 4.54 -28.06
C LEU A 115 8.47 4.33 -26.55
N ASP A 116 7.53 4.85 -25.76
CA ASP A 116 7.47 4.61 -24.31
C ASP A 116 7.33 3.11 -23.95
N ARG A 117 6.63 2.33 -24.79
CA ARG A 117 6.51 0.88 -24.60
C ARG A 117 7.83 0.18 -24.91
N ILE A 118 8.49 0.55 -26.00
CA ILE A 118 9.80 0.02 -26.40
C ILE A 118 10.85 0.35 -25.33
N LEU A 119 10.93 1.61 -24.89
CA LEU A 119 11.86 2.04 -23.83
C LEU A 119 11.59 1.40 -22.47
N ARG A 120 10.35 0.99 -22.17
CA ARG A 120 10.04 0.21 -20.95
C ARG A 120 10.51 -1.23 -21.08
N GLN A 121 10.37 -1.82 -22.27
CA GLN A 121 10.83 -3.18 -22.55
C GLN A 121 12.36 -3.26 -22.56
N GLU A 122 13.04 -2.31 -23.23
CA GLU A 122 14.50 -2.17 -23.21
C GLU A 122 15.03 -2.03 -21.78
N ARG A 123 14.43 -1.13 -20.97
CA ARG A 123 14.80 -0.99 -19.54
C ARG A 123 14.54 -2.24 -18.71
N LYS A 124 13.55 -3.05 -19.07
CA LYS A 124 13.27 -4.33 -18.39
C LYS A 124 14.35 -5.36 -18.75
N LEU A 125 14.67 -5.48 -20.03
CA LEU A 125 15.69 -6.40 -20.55
C LEU A 125 17.10 -6.03 -20.06
N GLN A 126 17.46 -4.74 -20.05
CA GLN A 126 18.74 -4.24 -19.53
C GLN A 126 18.94 -4.46 -18.02
N ARG A 127 17.87 -4.38 -17.23
CA ARG A 127 17.95 -4.63 -15.78
C ARG A 127 18.12 -6.12 -15.46
N GLY A 128 17.76 -7.00 -16.40
CA GLY A 128 17.49 -8.41 -16.13
C GLY A 128 16.26 -8.57 -15.22
N ASP A 129 15.47 -9.61 -15.45
CA ASP A 129 14.58 -10.07 -14.38
C ASP A 129 15.47 -10.77 -13.35
N THR A 130 15.59 -10.23 -12.13
CA THR A 130 16.11 -11.04 -11.03
C THR A 130 15.29 -12.32 -10.96
N VAL A 131 15.90 -13.47 -10.67
CA VAL A 131 15.17 -14.74 -10.48
C VAL A 131 14.00 -14.56 -9.49
N LEU A 132 14.11 -13.61 -8.55
CA LEU A 132 13.06 -13.27 -7.59
C LEU A 132 11.96 -12.32 -8.12
N SER A 133 12.03 -11.79 -9.33
CA SER A 133 11.02 -10.88 -9.93
C SER A 133 10.19 -11.52 -11.04
N SER A 134 10.59 -12.70 -11.55
CA SER A 134 9.86 -13.39 -12.61
C SER A 134 8.54 -14.00 -12.09
N THR A 135 7.55 -14.13 -12.98
CA THR A 135 6.30 -14.83 -12.65
C THR A 135 6.48 -16.34 -12.53
N GLU A 136 7.52 -16.87 -13.15
CA GLU A 136 7.86 -18.30 -13.13
C GLU A 136 8.44 -18.71 -11.78
N ALA A 137 9.14 -17.81 -11.09
CA ALA A 137 9.58 -18.01 -9.71
C ALA A 137 8.44 -18.21 -8.71
N PHE A 138 7.18 -17.94 -9.06
CA PHE A 138 6.04 -18.29 -8.19
C PHE A 138 5.62 -19.76 -8.29
N TYR A 139 5.93 -20.40 -9.43
CA TYR A 139 5.62 -21.81 -9.67
C TYR A 139 6.84 -22.70 -9.41
N ASN A 140 8.04 -22.18 -9.71
CA ASN A 140 9.32 -22.77 -9.38
C ASN A 140 9.66 -22.53 -7.90
N HIS A 141 9.32 -23.49 -7.06
CA HIS A 141 9.65 -23.46 -5.64
C HIS A 141 11.15 -23.67 -5.41
N ASP A 142 11.91 -24.17 -6.39
CA ASP A 142 13.34 -24.41 -6.24
C ASP A 142 14.16 -23.15 -6.42
N THR A 143 13.92 -22.33 -7.45
CA THR A 143 14.62 -21.03 -7.54
C THR A 143 14.37 -20.12 -6.34
N LEU A 144 13.21 -20.20 -5.70
CA LEU A 144 12.94 -19.44 -4.47
C LEU A 144 13.72 -19.95 -3.25
N TYR A 145 13.86 -21.26 -3.10
CA TYR A 145 14.38 -21.89 -1.88
C TYR A 145 15.88 -22.24 -2.01
N GLU A 146 16.39 -22.62 -3.19
CA GLU A 146 17.82 -22.86 -3.46
C GLU A 146 18.67 -21.57 -3.31
N LEU A 147 18.13 -20.40 -3.68
CA LEU A 147 18.79 -19.10 -3.45
C LEU A 147 18.99 -18.79 -1.95
N ALA A 148 18.15 -19.37 -1.08
CA ALA A 148 18.29 -19.26 0.36
C ALA A 148 19.40 -20.17 0.90
N GLU A 149 19.57 -21.36 0.31
CA GLU A 149 20.47 -22.44 0.78
C GLU A 149 21.94 -22.27 0.34
N THR A 150 22.23 -21.56 -0.76
CA THR A 150 23.52 -21.58 -1.48
C THR A 150 24.59 -20.53 -1.08
N ASN A 151 24.47 -19.81 0.03
CA ASN A 151 25.40 -18.69 0.31
C ASN A 151 26.07 -18.76 1.69
N GLU A 152 27.25 -19.38 1.71
CA GLU A 152 28.11 -19.58 2.90
C GLU A 152 28.77 -18.30 3.44
N THR A 153 28.66 -17.16 2.75
CA THR A 153 29.35 -15.89 3.10
C THR A 153 28.41 -14.72 3.45
N LYS A 154 27.17 -15.00 3.86
CA LYS A 154 26.15 -13.95 4.11
C LYS A 154 26.33 -13.20 5.44
N PRO A 155 25.99 -11.90 5.49
CA PRO A 155 25.76 -11.19 6.75
C PRO A 155 24.71 -11.91 7.60
N LEU A 156 24.87 -11.92 8.92
CA LEU A 156 23.92 -12.52 9.87
C LEU A 156 22.50 -12.01 9.57
N SER A 157 21.71 -12.88 8.94
CA SER A 157 20.30 -12.63 8.68
C SER A 157 19.47 -13.23 9.81
N THR A 158 18.42 -12.50 10.19
CA THR A 158 17.56 -12.83 11.32
C THR A 158 16.12 -12.65 10.94
N VAL A 159 15.25 -13.50 11.47
CA VAL A 159 13.80 -13.27 11.44
C VAL A 159 13.38 -12.85 12.82
N ARG A 160 12.69 -11.71 12.91
CA ARG A 160 12.22 -11.16 14.18
C ARG A 160 10.70 -11.21 14.22
N LEU A 161 10.17 -11.80 15.28
CA LEU A 161 8.77 -11.61 15.67
C LEU A 161 8.69 -10.33 16.49
N MET A 162 7.89 -9.39 16.03
CA MET A 162 7.72 -8.08 16.65
C MET A 162 6.26 -7.82 16.98
N ASN A 163 6.00 -7.15 18.10
CA ASN A 163 4.68 -6.70 18.52
C ASN A 163 4.66 -5.17 18.59
N ARG A 164 3.49 -4.59 18.29
CA ARG A 164 3.17 -3.20 18.58
C ARG A 164 1.92 -3.12 19.44
N ASN A 165 2.12 -2.93 20.74
CA ASN A 165 1.08 -3.03 21.76
C ASN A 165 -0.08 -2.06 21.55
N TRP A 166 0.19 -0.78 21.28
CA TRP A 166 -0.86 0.24 21.16
C TRP A 166 -1.82 0.02 19.99
N SER A 167 -1.41 -0.74 18.97
CA SER A 167 -2.21 -1.05 17.79
C SER A 167 -2.61 -2.52 17.70
N ASN A 168 -2.21 -3.35 18.67
CA ASN A 168 -2.32 -4.81 18.65
C ASN A 168 -1.90 -5.43 17.30
N GLN A 169 -0.70 -5.06 16.83
CA GLN A 169 -0.18 -5.57 15.55
C GLN A 169 1.03 -6.48 15.80
N TYR A 170 1.09 -7.57 15.05
CA TYR A 170 2.23 -8.48 15.04
C TYR A 170 2.92 -8.45 13.68
N ARG A 171 4.23 -8.62 13.67
CA ARG A 171 5.02 -8.61 12.45
C ARG A 171 6.13 -9.63 12.51
N VAL A 172 6.24 -10.42 11.44
CA VAL A 172 7.41 -11.26 11.18
C VAL A 172 8.27 -10.55 10.14
N LEU A 173 9.45 -10.11 10.57
CA LEU A 173 10.35 -9.27 9.79
C LEU A 173 11.64 -10.02 9.50
N HIS A 174 11.98 -10.15 8.21
CA HIS A 174 13.32 -10.52 7.81
C HIS A 174 14.25 -9.31 7.93
N HIS A 175 15.25 -9.41 8.80
CA HIS A 175 16.20 -8.37 9.11
C HIS A 175 17.63 -8.82 8.81
N THR A 176 18.32 -8.06 7.96
CA THR A 176 19.74 -8.25 7.68
C THR A 176 20.51 -7.13 8.37
N GLN A 177 21.45 -7.49 9.22
CA GLN A 177 22.29 -6.51 9.91
C GLN A 177 23.35 -5.97 8.95
N THR A 178 23.40 -4.65 8.77
CA THR A 178 24.48 -3.98 8.04
C THR A 178 25.79 -4.13 8.82
N ARG A 179 26.88 -4.47 8.13
CA ARG A 179 28.20 -4.53 8.75
C ARG A 179 28.60 -3.13 9.24
N PRO A 180 29.28 -2.99 10.39
CA PRO A 180 29.75 -1.70 10.88
C PRO A 180 30.60 -0.93 9.87
N SER A 181 31.39 -1.64 9.06
CA SER A 181 32.21 -1.06 7.97
C SER A 181 31.42 -0.49 6.79
N ALA A 182 30.11 -0.78 6.70
CA ALA A 182 29.21 -0.30 5.65
C ALA A 182 28.17 0.69 6.22
N ALA A 183 28.47 1.34 7.36
CA ALA A 183 27.61 2.38 7.90
C ALA A 183 27.54 3.57 6.93
N PRO A 184 26.35 4.16 6.71
CA PRO A 184 26.24 5.36 5.89
C PRO A 184 27.00 6.51 6.54
N GLU A 185 27.52 7.42 5.70
CA GLU A 185 28.23 8.61 6.15
C GLU A 185 27.36 9.45 7.10
N ALA A 186 28.01 10.04 8.11
CA ALA A 186 27.34 10.92 9.05
C ALA A 186 26.79 12.14 8.30
N GLN A 187 25.49 12.43 8.46
CA GLN A 187 24.93 13.68 7.96
C GLN A 187 25.50 14.85 8.77
N SER A 188 26.41 15.62 8.16
CA SER A 188 26.97 16.86 8.70
C SER A 188 26.58 18.05 7.80
N GLY A 189 26.57 19.26 8.37
CA GLY A 189 26.28 20.51 7.63
C GLY A 189 24.88 21.10 7.83
N GLU A 190 24.62 22.22 7.14
CA GLU A 190 23.33 22.91 7.18
C GLU A 190 22.24 22.08 6.49
N ARG A 191 21.12 21.90 7.19
CA ARG A 191 20.00 21.10 6.68
C ARG A 191 19.03 21.98 5.91
N TYR A 192 18.88 21.74 4.62
CA TYR A 192 17.80 22.30 3.81
C TYR A 192 16.82 21.20 3.39
N THR A 193 15.53 21.50 3.42
CA THR A 193 14.48 20.56 3.05
C THR A 193 13.48 21.18 2.09
N GLU A 194 13.39 20.61 0.88
CA GLU A 194 12.38 20.98 -0.11
C GLU A 194 11.05 20.26 0.13
N LYS A 195 11.12 18.97 0.51
CA LYS A 195 9.94 18.13 0.69
C LYS A 195 10.08 17.17 1.87
N LEU A 196 8.94 16.76 2.41
CA LEU A 196 8.89 15.67 3.39
C LEU A 196 9.26 14.34 2.72
N THR A 197 10.06 13.52 3.39
CA THR A 197 10.35 12.16 2.93
C THR A 197 9.18 11.23 3.26
N GLN A 198 8.99 10.17 2.47
CA GLN A 198 7.92 9.19 2.71
C GLN A 198 7.97 8.61 4.13
N ARG A 199 9.17 8.41 4.70
CA ARG A 199 9.34 7.92 6.07
C ARG A 199 8.78 8.90 7.11
N VAL A 200 9.00 10.19 6.90
CA VAL A 200 8.47 11.24 7.78
C VAL A 200 6.94 11.31 7.68
N VAL A 201 6.43 11.25 6.46
CA VAL A 201 4.98 11.18 6.19
C VAL A 201 4.35 10.03 6.97
N THR A 202 4.94 8.82 6.90
CA THR A 202 4.49 7.66 7.69
C THR A 202 4.50 7.94 9.19
N LYS A 203 5.57 8.53 9.74
CA LYS A 203 5.63 8.87 11.18
C LYS A 203 4.56 9.85 11.63
N ILE A 204 4.23 10.84 10.79
CA ILE A 204 3.16 11.80 11.09
C ILE A 204 1.80 11.09 11.12
N PHE A 205 1.52 10.23 10.15
CA PHE A 205 0.28 9.43 10.13
C PHE A 205 0.20 8.45 11.30
N GLU A 206 1.29 7.77 11.63
CA GLU A 206 1.35 6.87 12.79
C GLU A 206 1.12 7.62 14.10
N SER A 207 1.69 8.81 14.26
CA SER A 207 1.43 9.68 15.42
C SER A 207 -0.03 10.11 15.50
N GLY A 208 -0.64 10.49 14.37
CA GLY A 208 -2.08 10.77 14.27
C GLY A 208 -2.96 9.59 14.71
N ALA A 209 -2.65 8.39 14.21
CA ALA A 209 -3.38 7.17 14.56
C ALA A 209 -3.20 6.79 16.03
N TYR A 210 -1.98 6.90 16.57
CA TYR A 210 -1.67 6.60 17.96
C TYR A 210 -2.39 7.55 18.93
N VAL A 211 -2.34 8.86 18.68
CA VAL A 211 -3.04 9.85 19.52
C VAL A 211 -4.56 9.67 19.41
N ALA A 212 -5.09 9.30 18.24
CA ALA A 212 -6.51 8.97 18.09
C ALA A 212 -6.93 7.71 18.85
N ALA A 213 -6.09 6.68 18.88
CA ALA A 213 -6.40 5.41 19.54
C ALA A 213 -6.21 5.44 21.06
N CYS A 214 -5.17 6.13 21.54
CA CYS A 214 -4.78 6.08 22.95
C CYS A 214 -5.08 7.36 23.73
N HIS A 215 -5.36 8.49 23.05
CA HIS A 215 -5.45 9.82 23.65
C HIS A 215 -6.57 10.66 23.03
N ASP A 216 -7.70 10.06 22.62
CA ASP A 216 -8.90 10.73 22.09
C ASP A 216 -8.74 11.56 20.79
N GLY A 217 -7.53 11.59 20.23
CA GLY A 217 -7.19 12.32 19.01
C GLY A 217 -6.78 13.78 19.26
N PHE A 218 -6.25 14.41 18.20
CA PHE A 218 -6.01 15.85 18.24
C PHE A 218 -7.34 16.60 18.16
N THR A 219 -7.45 17.67 18.96
CA THR A 219 -8.70 18.39 19.17
C THR A 219 -8.70 19.79 18.58
N THR A 220 -7.52 20.37 18.36
CA THR A 220 -7.37 21.75 17.88
C THR A 220 -6.36 21.82 16.75
N PHE A 221 -6.68 22.63 15.74
CA PHE A 221 -5.83 22.92 14.60
C PHE A 221 -5.54 24.43 14.54
N LEU A 222 -4.27 24.77 14.33
CA LEU A 222 -3.84 26.14 14.13
C LEU A 222 -2.88 26.24 12.96
N THR A 223 -2.92 27.39 12.29
CA THR A 223 -2.00 27.75 11.22
C THR A 223 -1.34 29.10 11.54
N PRO A 224 -0.26 29.12 12.34
CA PRO A 224 0.48 30.35 12.61
C PRO A 224 1.26 30.82 11.38
N THR A 225 1.32 32.13 11.21
CA THR A 225 2.04 32.82 10.12
C THR A 225 3.24 33.59 10.66
N PHE A 226 4.12 34.05 9.78
CA PHE A 226 5.24 34.92 10.16
C PHE A 226 5.01 36.36 9.67
N SER A 227 5.34 37.35 10.50
CA SER A 227 5.40 38.76 10.12
C SER A 227 6.55 39.00 9.13
N SER A 228 6.52 40.10 8.39
CA SER A 228 7.53 40.41 7.37
C SER A 228 8.95 40.45 7.95
N GLU A 229 9.14 41.10 9.10
CA GLU A 229 10.44 41.15 9.81
C GLU A 229 10.93 39.74 10.19
N GLN A 230 10.02 38.88 10.68
CA GLN A 230 10.40 37.53 11.08
C GLN A 230 10.71 36.64 9.87
N ARG A 231 10.04 36.85 8.73
CA ARG A 231 10.36 36.18 7.47
C ARG A 231 11.78 36.54 7.03
N GLU A 232 12.15 37.81 7.10
CA GLU A 232 13.49 38.27 6.76
C GLU A 232 14.57 37.57 7.61
N LYS A 233 14.36 37.48 8.94
CA LYS A 233 15.26 36.74 9.85
C LYS A 233 15.35 35.25 9.56
N ILE A 234 14.27 34.63 9.07
CA ILE A 234 14.25 33.21 8.67
C ILE A 234 15.06 33.01 7.39
N PHE A 235 14.92 33.92 6.41
CA PHE A 235 15.63 33.82 5.13
C PHE A 235 17.10 34.27 5.21
N SER A 236 17.43 35.21 6.10
CA SER A 236 18.82 35.59 6.41
C SER A 236 19.56 34.49 7.19
N GLY A 237 18.81 33.56 7.80
CA GLY A 237 19.35 32.44 8.56
C GLY A 237 19.68 32.74 10.02
N GLU A 238 19.30 33.93 10.53
CA GLU A 238 19.42 34.31 11.95
C GLU A 238 18.55 33.42 12.86
N THR A 239 17.39 32.98 12.36
CA THR A 239 16.49 32.04 13.02
C THR A 239 16.00 30.98 12.06
N THR A 240 15.28 29.99 12.59
CA THR A 240 14.64 28.94 11.78
C THR A 240 13.19 28.78 12.20
N ILE A 241 12.34 28.32 11.28
CA ILE A 241 10.94 27.98 11.57
C ILE A 241 10.86 27.04 12.79
N GLY A 242 11.74 26.03 12.85
CA GLY A 242 11.78 25.10 13.98
C GLY A 242 12.08 25.76 15.33
N LYS A 243 12.93 26.80 15.35
CA LYS A 243 13.26 27.55 16.58
C LYS A 243 12.06 28.36 17.06
N GLU A 244 11.38 29.07 16.16
CA GLU A 244 10.19 29.85 16.51
C GLU A 244 9.02 28.98 16.96
N VAL A 245 8.77 27.87 16.26
CA VAL A 245 7.72 26.93 16.66
C VAL A 245 8.05 26.29 18.02
N SER A 246 9.32 26.01 18.30
CA SER A 246 9.71 25.48 19.63
C SER A 246 9.47 26.50 20.74
N ARG A 247 9.86 27.77 20.54
CA ARG A 247 9.58 28.86 21.49
C ARG A 247 8.08 28.97 21.80
N PHE A 248 7.26 28.93 20.76
CA PHE A 248 5.81 28.98 20.87
C PHE A 248 5.24 27.78 21.64
N LEU A 249 5.60 26.57 21.22
CA LEU A 249 5.12 25.33 21.82
C LEU A 249 5.56 25.21 23.30
N ASP A 250 6.75 25.66 23.66
CA ASP A 250 7.21 25.70 25.05
C ASP A 250 6.41 26.71 25.88
N GLY A 251 6.08 27.88 25.32
CA GLY A 251 5.24 28.88 25.97
C GLY A 251 3.84 28.36 26.26
N ILE A 252 3.16 27.82 25.24
CA ILE A 252 1.81 27.28 25.41
C ILE A 252 1.79 26.00 26.26
N LYS A 253 2.85 25.18 26.23
CA LYS A 253 2.98 24.01 27.11
C LYS A 253 3.09 24.43 28.58
N LYS A 254 3.85 25.48 28.89
CA LYS A 254 3.91 26.01 30.26
C LYS A 254 2.56 26.52 30.73
N MET A 255 1.81 27.21 29.86
CA MET A 255 0.44 27.64 30.14
C MET A 255 -0.49 26.46 30.40
N TYR A 256 -0.40 25.41 29.58
CA TYR A 256 -1.17 24.18 29.75
C TYR A 256 -0.86 23.46 31.09
N GLN A 257 0.42 23.39 31.47
CA GLN A 257 0.88 22.66 32.66
C GLN A 257 0.77 23.43 33.97
N ARG A 258 0.62 24.76 33.93
CA ARG A 258 0.55 25.61 35.14
C ARG A 258 -0.86 26.13 35.41
N GLY A 259 -1.79 25.89 34.49
CA GLY A 259 -3.04 26.60 34.50
C GLY A 259 -2.85 28.06 34.08
N TRP A 260 -3.96 28.78 33.98
CA TRP A 260 -3.95 30.18 33.60
C TRP A 260 -5.24 30.87 34.02
N HIS A 261 -5.12 32.14 34.36
CA HIS A 261 -6.25 33.02 34.61
C HIS A 261 -6.50 33.93 33.41
N GLY A 262 -7.75 34.37 33.28
CA GLY A 262 -8.19 35.26 32.22
C GLY A 262 -9.52 35.91 32.56
N ILE A 263 -10.07 36.63 31.59
CA ILE A 263 -11.41 37.21 31.63
C ILE A 263 -12.22 36.48 30.56
N ASP A 264 -13.37 35.93 30.92
CA ASP A 264 -14.23 35.20 29.99
C ASP A 264 -15.00 36.15 29.05
N THR A 265 -15.86 35.59 28.18
CA THR A 265 -16.72 36.38 27.30
C THR A 265 -17.75 37.24 28.04
N ASN A 266 -18.06 36.94 29.30
CA ASN A 266 -18.99 37.69 30.15
C ASN A 266 -18.29 38.76 31.00
N SER A 267 -16.98 38.97 30.80
CA SER A 267 -16.14 39.87 31.61
C SER A 267 -15.94 39.42 33.06
N GLU A 268 -16.14 38.13 33.35
CA GLU A 268 -15.87 37.53 34.65
C GLU A 268 -14.45 36.94 34.70
N PRO A 269 -13.72 37.15 35.81
CA PRO A 269 -12.42 36.52 35.98
C PRO A 269 -12.59 35.02 36.18
N PHE A 270 -11.75 34.23 35.51
CA PHE A 270 -11.68 32.79 35.71
C PHE A 270 -10.25 32.35 35.97
N GLU A 271 -10.12 31.20 36.61
CA GLU A 271 -8.87 30.48 36.80
C GLU A 271 -9.05 29.05 36.33
N LEU A 272 -8.20 28.62 35.38
CA LEU A 272 -8.15 27.24 34.93
C LEU A 272 -6.97 26.55 35.58
N GLU A 273 -7.26 25.41 36.19
CA GLU A 273 -6.29 24.57 36.87
C GLU A 273 -5.21 24.00 35.93
N PRO A 274 -4.02 23.67 36.46
CA PRO A 274 -3.00 22.90 35.77
C PRO A 274 -3.55 21.60 35.14
N ILE A 275 -3.13 21.31 33.91
CA ILE A 275 -3.42 20.02 33.27
C ILE A 275 -2.20 19.10 33.40
N GLU A 276 -2.34 18.03 34.17
CA GLU A 276 -1.27 17.04 34.40
C GLU A 276 -1.03 16.10 33.20
N LYS A 277 -1.99 16.00 32.27
CA LYS A 277 -1.90 15.13 31.10
C LYS A 277 -0.73 15.53 30.18
N PRO A 278 -0.13 14.61 29.41
CA PRO A 278 0.93 14.96 28.47
C PRO A 278 0.44 15.98 27.42
N PHE A 279 1.31 16.91 27.02
CA PHE A 279 0.97 17.92 26.01
C PHE A 279 1.25 17.38 24.59
N HIS A 280 0.22 16.83 23.93
CA HIS A 280 0.36 16.25 22.60
C HIS A 280 0.32 17.31 21.49
N TYR A 281 1.33 17.27 20.60
CA TYR A 281 1.35 18.09 19.40
C TYR A 281 2.08 17.44 18.22
N ILE A 282 1.69 17.86 17.01
CA ILE A 282 2.44 17.65 15.77
C ILE A 282 2.46 18.97 15.02
N TRP A 283 3.58 19.31 14.40
CA TRP A 283 3.61 20.41 13.44
C TRP A 283 4.34 20.06 12.16
N VAL A 284 3.91 20.69 11.07
CA VAL A 284 4.50 20.61 9.73
C VAL A 284 4.54 22.00 9.13
N ALA A 285 5.69 22.40 8.59
CA ALA A 285 5.88 23.67 7.91
C ALA A 285 5.84 23.54 6.39
N GLU A 286 5.28 24.55 5.75
CA GLU A 286 5.28 24.74 4.30
C GLU A 286 5.74 26.16 3.97
N CYS A 287 6.35 26.34 2.80
CA CYS A 287 6.78 27.64 2.31
C CYS A 287 6.40 27.79 0.82
N PRO A 288 5.12 27.66 0.45
CA PRO A 288 4.72 27.88 -0.93
C PRO A 288 4.98 29.34 -1.33
N ALA A 289 5.15 29.57 -2.63
CA ALA A 289 5.10 30.91 -3.18
C ALA A 289 3.65 31.45 -3.09
N ASN A 290 3.50 32.73 -2.76
CA ASN A 290 2.23 33.45 -2.91
C ASN A 290 1.93 33.73 -4.40
N ASP A 291 0.81 34.40 -4.68
CA ASP A 291 0.40 34.74 -6.05
C ASP A 291 1.43 35.64 -6.77
N ASP A 292 2.23 36.39 -6.01
CA ASP A 292 3.31 37.26 -6.48
C ASP A 292 4.66 36.54 -6.63
N GLY A 293 4.73 35.24 -6.29
CA GLY A 293 5.95 34.43 -6.36
C GLY A 293 6.85 34.51 -5.12
N GLU A 294 6.51 35.33 -4.12
CA GLU A 294 7.26 35.48 -2.88
C GLU A 294 7.02 34.31 -1.91
N PRO A 295 8.06 33.87 -1.18
CA PRO A 295 7.95 32.75 -0.26
C PRO A 295 7.08 33.11 0.96
N ASN A 296 6.04 32.30 1.22
CA ASN A 296 5.11 32.49 2.32
C ASN A 296 5.20 31.34 3.35
N PRO A 297 6.18 31.38 4.26
CA PRO A 297 6.32 30.35 5.27
C PRO A 297 5.13 30.36 6.21
N HIS A 298 4.57 29.19 6.48
CA HIS A 298 3.54 29.00 7.51
C HIS A 298 3.63 27.59 8.07
N VAL A 299 3.01 27.38 9.23
CA VAL A 299 3.09 26.11 9.96
C VAL A 299 1.69 25.62 10.22
N HIS A 300 1.47 24.32 10.09
CA HIS A 300 0.26 23.65 10.49
C HIS A 300 0.53 22.86 11.77
N ILE A 301 -0.21 23.15 12.84
CA ILE A 301 -0.04 22.50 14.14
C ILE A 301 -1.34 21.84 14.55
N LEU A 302 -1.25 20.59 14.99
CA LEU A 302 -2.30 19.86 15.69
C LEU A 302 -1.96 19.79 17.16
N LEU A 303 -2.93 20.11 18.02
CA LEU A 303 -2.83 20.05 19.48
C LEU A 303 -3.94 19.17 20.04
N GLN A 304 -3.62 18.45 21.11
CA GLN A 304 -4.64 17.87 21.99
C GLN A 304 -4.86 18.84 23.16
N TRP A 305 -5.53 19.94 22.89
CA TRP A 305 -5.93 20.90 23.91
C TRP A 305 -7.29 21.47 23.54
N THR A 306 -8.31 21.11 24.31
CA THR A 306 -9.66 21.66 24.20
C THR A 306 -9.89 22.63 25.35
N VAL A 307 -10.50 23.75 25.02
CA VAL A 307 -10.96 24.76 25.97
C VAL A 307 -12.46 24.93 25.78
N GLU A 308 -13.18 25.21 26.85
CA GLU A 308 -14.62 25.51 26.81
C GLU A 308 -14.90 26.77 26.01
N ARG A 309 -16.14 26.90 25.52
CA ARG A 309 -16.48 27.97 24.56
C ARG A 309 -16.30 29.36 25.17
N GLU A 310 -16.63 29.50 26.45
CA GLU A 310 -16.59 30.76 27.22
C GLU A 310 -15.16 31.30 27.38
N TYR A 311 -14.17 30.40 27.49
CA TYR A 311 -12.77 30.77 27.64
C TYR A 311 -11.99 30.78 26.32
N PHE A 312 -12.63 30.41 25.20
CA PHE A 312 -11.95 30.22 23.92
C PHE A 312 -11.32 31.51 23.38
N GLU A 313 -12.00 32.65 23.52
CA GLU A 313 -11.49 33.93 23.02
C GLU A 313 -10.27 34.40 23.82
N ALA A 314 -10.36 34.36 25.15
CA ALA A 314 -9.23 34.65 26.04
C ALA A 314 -8.04 33.72 25.78
N TRP A 315 -8.31 32.43 25.57
CA TRP A 315 -7.30 31.44 25.24
C TRP A 315 -6.64 31.73 23.89
N ALA A 316 -7.43 32.00 22.86
CA ALA A 316 -6.99 32.34 21.52
C ALA A 316 -6.08 33.58 21.51
N SER A 317 -6.51 34.66 22.17
CA SER A 317 -5.71 35.89 22.30
C SER A 317 -4.41 35.64 23.04
N ARG A 318 -4.41 34.81 24.09
CA ARG A 318 -3.20 34.51 24.85
C ARG A 318 -2.21 33.68 24.04
N ILE A 319 -2.65 32.64 23.32
CA ILE A 319 -1.75 31.89 22.44
C ILE A 319 -1.26 32.75 21.27
N GLU A 320 -2.09 33.67 20.77
CA GLU A 320 -1.68 34.63 19.73
C GLU A 320 -0.59 35.58 20.22
N ASN A 321 -0.73 36.09 21.45
CA ASN A 321 0.29 36.90 22.09
C ASN A 321 1.60 36.13 22.32
N ILE A 322 1.53 34.85 22.69
CA ILE A 322 2.74 34.00 22.83
C ILE A 322 3.43 33.82 21.46
N TRP A 323 2.65 33.68 20.37
CA TRP A 323 3.20 33.57 19.03
C TRP A 323 3.80 34.89 18.53
N GLY A 324 3.06 35.99 18.61
CA GLY A 324 3.54 37.33 18.28
C GLY A 324 3.65 37.66 16.79
N HIS A 325 3.25 36.76 15.88
CA HIS A 325 3.36 36.96 14.42
C HIS A 325 2.05 36.74 13.64
N GLY A 326 0.92 36.60 14.35
CA GLY A 326 -0.42 36.40 13.79
C GLY A 326 -0.78 34.96 13.41
N PHE A 327 -2.08 34.69 13.33
CA PHE A 327 -2.65 33.39 12.94
C PHE A 327 -3.43 33.50 11.62
N ALA A 328 -3.21 32.57 10.69
CA ALA A 328 -4.09 32.41 9.54
C ALA A 328 -5.37 31.64 9.91
N LYS A 329 -5.27 30.69 10.85
CA LYS A 329 -6.41 29.86 11.26
C LYS A 329 -6.24 29.35 12.68
N LEU A 330 -7.33 29.33 13.44
CA LEU A 330 -7.47 28.62 14.70
C LEU A 330 -8.86 27.98 14.73
N GLU A 331 -8.93 26.65 14.85
CA GLU A 331 -10.22 25.94 14.83
C GLU A 331 -10.24 24.68 15.72
N LYS A 332 -11.41 24.41 16.28
CA LYS A 332 -11.72 23.13 16.92
C LYS A 332 -11.98 22.07 15.86
N ILE A 333 -11.34 20.91 16.00
CA ILE A 333 -11.50 19.77 15.10
C ILE A 333 -12.82 19.07 15.43
N ARG A 334 -13.69 18.93 14.43
CA ARG A 334 -15.01 18.28 14.60
C ARG A 334 -14.91 16.77 14.80
N HIS A 335 -13.99 16.13 14.10
CA HIS A 335 -13.76 14.69 14.14
C HIS A 335 -12.31 14.43 14.57
N THR A 336 -12.08 14.34 15.87
CA THR A 336 -10.74 14.22 16.48
C THR A 336 -10.01 12.97 16.01
N GLN A 337 -10.73 11.87 15.81
CA GLN A 337 -10.21 10.62 15.26
C GLN A 337 -9.73 10.74 13.80
N ALA A 338 -10.21 11.75 13.06
CA ALA A 338 -9.79 12.05 11.70
C ALA A 338 -8.85 13.27 11.63
N ALA A 339 -8.32 13.75 12.77
CA ALA A 339 -7.50 14.96 12.83
C ALA A 339 -6.24 14.91 11.96
N GLY A 340 -5.69 13.71 11.72
CA GLY A 340 -4.58 13.52 10.78
C GLY A 340 -4.88 14.08 9.38
N SER A 341 -6.16 14.11 8.98
CA SER A 341 -6.60 14.68 7.70
C SER A 341 -6.38 16.19 7.55
N TYR A 342 -6.30 16.93 8.66
CA TYR A 342 -6.07 18.38 8.63
C TYR A 342 -4.63 18.70 8.19
N ILE A 343 -3.67 17.86 8.59
CA ILE A 343 -2.27 17.96 8.17
C ILE A 343 -2.04 17.27 6.80
N ILE A 344 -3.00 16.51 6.25
CA ILE A 344 -2.87 15.90 4.90
C ILE A 344 -2.67 16.96 3.81
N LYS A 345 -3.16 18.20 3.95
CA LYS A 345 -2.81 19.23 2.94
C LYS A 345 -1.32 19.55 2.99
N ALA A 346 -0.76 19.70 4.19
CA ALA A 346 0.64 19.98 4.46
C ALA A 346 1.60 18.81 4.14
N VAL A 347 1.08 17.59 4.22
CA VAL A 347 1.85 16.34 4.06
C VAL A 347 1.58 15.70 2.69
N GLY A 348 0.42 16.00 2.11
CA GLY A 348 -0.17 15.29 0.99
C GLY A 348 0.49 15.60 -0.34
N TYR A 349 1.22 16.71 -0.46
CA TYR A 349 2.02 16.96 -1.65
C TYR A 349 3.18 15.97 -1.78
N ALA A 350 3.84 15.61 -0.67
CA ALA A 350 4.82 14.51 -0.64
C ALA A 350 4.17 13.13 -0.87
N ALA A 351 2.94 12.90 -0.38
CA ALA A 351 2.24 11.62 -0.53
C ALA A 351 1.61 11.39 -1.91
N LYS A 352 1.28 12.45 -2.67
CA LYS A 352 0.62 12.38 -3.98
C LYS A 352 1.58 12.30 -5.17
N GLY A 353 2.90 12.34 -4.93
CA GLY A 353 3.92 12.11 -5.96
C GLY A 353 4.06 13.20 -7.04
N GLY A 354 3.38 14.33 -6.89
CA GLY A 354 3.53 15.48 -7.78
C GLY A 354 4.58 16.48 -7.26
N ASN A 355 5.32 17.11 -8.16
CA ASN A 355 6.14 18.29 -7.85
C ASN A 355 5.22 19.48 -7.55
N ALA A 356 4.69 19.53 -6.33
CA ALA A 356 4.09 20.74 -5.80
C ALA A 356 5.15 21.41 -4.90
N ASN A 357 5.49 22.65 -5.21
CA ASN A 357 6.54 23.42 -4.55
C ASN A 357 6.17 23.69 -3.09
N GLN A 358 6.54 22.79 -2.17
CA GLN A 358 6.44 22.98 -0.72
C GLN A 358 7.44 24.03 -0.18
N GLY A 359 8.22 24.67 -1.08
CA GLY A 359 9.25 25.66 -0.78
C GLY A 359 10.53 25.07 -0.21
N LEU A 360 11.59 25.86 -0.17
CA LEU A 360 12.82 25.51 0.53
C LEU A 360 12.71 25.96 2.00
N ILE A 361 13.08 25.08 2.94
CA ILE A 361 13.11 25.42 4.37
C ILE A 361 14.48 25.04 4.96
N LYS A 362 15.13 26.01 5.62
CA LYS A 362 16.31 25.79 6.46
C LYS A 362 15.89 25.17 7.81
N GLY A 363 16.54 24.07 8.19
CA GLY A 363 16.30 23.34 9.43
C GLY A 363 15.19 22.29 9.35
N ASN A 364 14.52 22.06 10.48
CA ASN A 364 13.47 21.05 10.58
C ASN A 364 12.16 21.57 9.97
N ARG A 365 11.54 20.77 9.09
CA ARG A 365 10.22 21.03 8.52
C ARG A 365 9.06 20.51 9.39
N TYR A 366 9.33 19.65 10.35
CA TYR A 366 8.30 19.05 11.18
C TYR A 366 8.85 18.68 12.56
N ASN A 367 7.97 18.55 13.54
CA ASN A 367 8.27 17.86 14.80
C ASN A 367 7.00 17.19 15.34
N ILE A 368 7.23 16.18 16.18
CA ILE A 368 6.20 15.43 16.88
C ILE A 368 6.63 15.39 18.33
N ALA A 369 5.74 15.82 19.24
CA ALA A 369 5.98 15.76 20.67
C ALA A 369 6.38 14.33 21.10
N ARG A 370 7.27 14.20 22.08
CA ARG A 370 7.75 12.87 22.52
C ARG A 370 6.58 11.95 22.92
N CYS A 371 5.61 12.47 23.66
CA CYS A 371 4.40 11.74 24.07
C CYS A 371 3.43 11.45 22.91
N SER A 372 3.52 12.17 21.78
CA SER A 372 2.70 11.93 20.60
C SER A 372 3.34 10.94 19.62
N ARG A 373 4.61 10.59 19.79
CA ARG A 373 5.27 9.59 18.94
C ARG A 373 4.69 8.23 19.28
N ALA A 374 4.13 7.57 18.28
CA ALA A 374 3.70 6.19 18.39
C ALA A 374 4.86 5.32 18.89
N PRO A 375 4.67 4.49 19.93
CA PRO A 375 5.65 3.52 20.35
C PRO A 375 6.13 2.66 19.17
N GLY A 376 7.40 2.26 19.27
CA GLY A 376 8.07 1.43 18.29
C GLY A 376 7.52 0.01 18.24
N TRP A 377 8.26 -0.85 17.55
CA TRP A 377 8.00 -2.28 17.54
C TRP A 377 8.90 -2.95 18.58
N ASP A 378 8.30 -3.74 19.46
CA ASP A 378 9.00 -4.52 20.48
C ASP A 378 9.36 -5.88 19.88
N CYS A 379 10.63 -6.27 20.00
CA CYS A 379 11.10 -7.56 19.50
C CYS A 379 10.79 -8.65 20.53
N LEU A 380 9.86 -9.56 20.21
CA LEU A 380 9.46 -10.66 21.09
C LEU A 380 10.43 -11.84 20.97
N ALA A 381 10.81 -12.19 19.74
CA ALA A 381 11.68 -13.33 19.48
C ALA A 381 12.54 -13.11 18.23
N SER A 382 13.72 -13.72 18.23
CA SER A 382 14.66 -13.69 17.11
C SER A 382 15.08 -15.10 16.73
N PHE A 383 15.02 -15.38 15.43
CA PHE A 383 15.32 -16.68 14.85
C PHE A 383 16.34 -16.55 13.71
N GLU A 384 16.93 -17.67 13.33
CA GLU A 384 17.65 -17.80 12.08
C GLU A 384 16.72 -17.58 10.87
N ALA A 385 17.21 -16.90 9.83
CA ALA A 385 16.38 -16.54 8.69
C ALA A 385 16.02 -17.72 7.79
N GLY A 386 16.96 -18.63 7.51
CA GLY A 386 16.77 -19.77 6.60
C GLY A 386 16.05 -19.38 5.30
N ASN A 387 15.00 -20.12 4.96
CA ASN A 387 14.15 -19.90 3.78
C ASN A 387 12.96 -18.92 4.00
N MET A 388 12.92 -18.18 5.12
CA MET A 388 11.75 -17.34 5.47
C MET A 388 11.42 -16.27 4.43
N ALA A 389 12.40 -15.72 3.71
CA ALA A 389 12.14 -14.77 2.64
C ALA A 389 11.28 -15.38 1.51
N ALA A 390 11.55 -16.64 1.14
CA ALA A 390 10.76 -17.38 0.16
C ALA A 390 9.34 -17.66 0.68
N ILE A 391 9.21 -18.01 1.97
CA ILE A 391 7.92 -18.26 2.62
C ILE A 391 7.05 -16.99 2.67
N ILE A 392 7.62 -15.85 3.05
CA ILE A 392 6.92 -14.55 3.05
C ILE A 392 6.53 -14.17 1.60
N LYS A 393 7.38 -14.49 0.62
CA LYS A 393 7.07 -14.25 -0.79
C LYS A 393 5.91 -15.12 -1.28
N GLU A 394 5.89 -16.40 -0.92
CA GLU A 394 4.76 -17.30 -1.19
C GLU A 394 3.47 -16.76 -0.57
N LEU A 395 3.52 -16.34 0.70
CA LEU A 395 2.40 -15.72 1.39
C LEU A 395 1.90 -14.48 0.63
N GLY A 396 2.81 -13.60 0.23
CA GLY A 396 2.47 -12.39 -0.53
C GLY A 396 1.79 -12.70 -1.87
N TYR A 397 2.30 -13.68 -2.61
CA TYR A 397 1.68 -14.13 -3.86
C TYR A 397 0.27 -14.66 -3.64
N LYS A 398 0.08 -15.53 -2.66
CA LYS A 398 -1.24 -16.08 -2.32
C LYS A 398 -2.22 -14.98 -1.91
N LEU A 399 -1.79 -14.01 -1.11
CA LEU A 399 -2.61 -12.86 -0.72
C LEU A 399 -2.98 -12.03 -1.95
N GLU A 400 -2.06 -11.81 -2.88
CA GLU A 400 -2.34 -11.09 -4.12
C GLU A 400 -3.40 -11.81 -4.97
N GLN A 401 -3.28 -13.13 -5.14
CA GLN A 401 -4.25 -13.92 -5.90
C GLN A 401 -5.65 -13.88 -5.27
N TRP A 402 -5.74 -13.94 -3.95
CA TRP A 402 -6.99 -13.75 -3.22
C TRP A 402 -7.58 -12.34 -3.40
N ARG A 403 -6.75 -11.29 -3.42
CA ARG A 403 -7.20 -9.90 -3.60
C ARG A 403 -7.69 -9.60 -5.02
N LYS A 404 -7.06 -10.19 -6.04
CA LYS A 404 -7.35 -9.96 -7.47
C LYS A 404 -8.83 -10.00 -7.87
N PRO A 405 -9.65 -11.00 -7.49
CA PRO A 405 -11.08 -11.01 -7.82
C PRO A 405 -11.83 -9.83 -7.17
N ILE A 406 -11.54 -9.51 -5.91
CA ILE A 406 -12.19 -8.39 -5.19
C ILE A 406 -11.77 -7.05 -5.81
N ASP A 407 -10.49 -6.87 -6.12
CA ASP A 407 -10.00 -5.66 -6.79
C ASP A 407 -10.65 -5.47 -8.18
N ARG A 408 -10.81 -6.56 -8.95
CA ARG A 408 -11.53 -6.53 -10.23
C ARG A 408 -12.99 -6.11 -10.03
N PHE A 409 -13.65 -6.60 -8.98
CA PHE A 409 -15.01 -6.20 -8.63
C PHE A 409 -15.10 -4.71 -8.26
N ILE A 410 -14.19 -4.22 -7.40
CA ILE A 410 -14.10 -2.80 -7.01
C ILE A 410 -13.87 -1.92 -8.25
N ARG A 411 -12.97 -2.30 -9.17
CA ARG A 411 -12.74 -1.55 -10.43
C ARG A 411 -13.99 -1.48 -11.29
N ARG A 412 -14.77 -2.57 -11.38
CA ARG A 412 -16.06 -2.58 -12.10
C ARG A 412 -17.07 -1.65 -11.44
N LEU A 413 -17.15 -1.64 -10.11
CA LEU A 413 -18.00 -0.72 -9.36
C LEU A 413 -17.58 0.75 -9.55
N GLN A 414 -16.28 1.05 -9.51
CA GLN A 414 -15.75 2.39 -9.77
C GLN A 414 -16.16 2.89 -11.16
N LYS A 415 -16.01 2.06 -12.19
CA LYS A 415 -16.45 2.41 -13.55
C LYS A 415 -17.96 2.71 -13.60
N LYS A 416 -18.78 1.94 -12.89
CA LYS A 416 -20.23 2.19 -12.77
C LYS A 416 -20.53 3.47 -11.99
N HIS A 417 -19.76 3.76 -10.95
CA HIS A 417 -19.86 4.98 -10.14
C HIS A 417 -19.59 6.21 -11.01
N ASP A 418 -18.47 6.24 -11.73
CA ASP A 418 -18.08 7.34 -12.62
C ASP A 418 -19.11 7.56 -13.74
N GLN A 419 -19.64 6.48 -14.34
CA GLN A 419 -20.72 6.57 -15.33
C GLN A 419 -22.00 7.15 -14.73
N THR A 420 -22.33 6.80 -13.49
CA THR A 420 -23.53 7.30 -12.80
C THR A 420 -23.37 8.78 -12.42
N ILE A 421 -22.17 9.22 -12.02
CA ILE A 421 -21.86 10.64 -11.81
C ILE A 421 -22.09 11.42 -13.10
N LYS A 422 -21.54 10.95 -14.23
CA LYS A 422 -21.74 11.60 -15.54
C LYS A 422 -23.22 11.65 -15.92
N ALA A 423 -23.95 10.56 -15.75
CA ALA A 423 -25.38 10.52 -16.01
C ALA A 423 -26.18 11.51 -15.14
N LYS A 424 -25.81 11.66 -13.85
CA LYS A 424 -26.42 12.63 -12.94
C LYS A 424 -26.11 14.07 -13.36
N ALA A 425 -24.88 14.36 -13.78
CA ALA A 425 -24.50 15.66 -14.29
C ALA A 425 -25.31 16.03 -15.56
N ILE A 426 -25.42 15.10 -16.51
CA ILE A 426 -26.24 15.27 -17.71
C ILE A 426 -27.72 15.48 -17.36
N ALA A 427 -28.27 14.68 -16.43
CA ALA A 427 -29.66 14.84 -15.99
C ALA A 427 -29.92 16.20 -15.32
N LYS A 428 -28.95 16.73 -14.56
CA LYS A 428 -29.00 18.06 -13.97
C LYS A 428 -28.97 19.15 -15.05
N GLN A 429 -28.09 19.02 -16.03
CA GLN A 429 -27.97 19.97 -17.16
C GLN A 429 -29.22 19.97 -18.04
N ALA A 430 -29.79 18.79 -18.31
CA ALA A 430 -31.02 18.62 -19.09
C ALA A 430 -32.32 18.92 -18.30
N LYS A 431 -32.22 19.50 -17.10
CA LYS A 431 -33.36 19.84 -16.21
C LYS A 431 -34.38 18.71 -16.04
N LYS A 432 -33.91 17.45 -16.00
CA LYS A 432 -34.80 16.29 -15.80
C LYS A 432 -35.50 16.32 -14.43
N PRO A 433 -36.68 15.69 -14.29
CA PRO A 433 -37.44 15.65 -13.05
C PRO A 433 -36.60 15.25 -11.82
N LYS A 434 -36.92 15.84 -10.66
CA LYS A 434 -36.19 15.60 -9.40
C LYS A 434 -36.12 14.11 -9.04
N GLU A 435 -37.15 13.32 -9.34
CA GLU A 435 -37.19 11.88 -9.12
C GLU A 435 -36.06 11.12 -9.85
N VAL A 436 -35.74 11.50 -11.09
CA VAL A 436 -34.63 10.89 -11.85
C VAL A 436 -33.29 11.21 -11.20
N GLN A 437 -33.13 12.43 -10.69
CA GLN A 437 -31.91 12.84 -9.98
C GLN A 437 -31.77 12.13 -8.62
N GLN A 438 -32.88 11.92 -7.91
CA GLN A 438 -32.92 11.15 -6.67
C GLN A 438 -32.60 9.67 -6.92
N ARG A 439 -33.16 9.05 -7.96
CA ARG A 439 -32.86 7.66 -8.36
C ARG A 439 -31.37 7.47 -8.68
N LEU A 440 -30.75 8.42 -9.39
CA LEU A 440 -29.31 8.38 -9.66
C LEU A 440 -28.48 8.57 -8.39
N SER A 441 -28.94 9.41 -7.46
CA SER A 441 -28.28 9.60 -6.16
C SER A 441 -28.36 8.35 -5.27
N ALA A 442 -29.53 7.70 -5.21
CA ALA A 442 -29.71 6.42 -4.50
C ALA A 442 -28.83 5.31 -5.11
N ARG A 443 -28.69 5.29 -6.44
CA ARG A 443 -27.79 4.36 -7.13
C ARG A 443 -26.32 4.62 -6.76
N LEU A 444 -25.88 5.89 -6.68
CA LEU A 444 -24.53 6.23 -6.22
C LEU A 444 -24.29 5.74 -4.80
N ALA A 445 -25.21 6.02 -3.88
CA ALA A 445 -25.12 5.56 -2.49
C ALA A 445 -25.01 4.02 -2.40
N LYS A 446 -25.79 3.28 -3.19
CA LYS A 446 -25.70 1.81 -3.26
C LYS A 446 -24.34 1.32 -3.76
N ILE A 447 -23.80 1.94 -4.82
CA ILE A 447 -22.48 1.58 -5.35
C ILE A 447 -21.40 1.89 -4.32
N GLU A 448 -21.45 3.03 -3.66
CA GLU A 448 -20.52 3.41 -2.60
C GLU A 448 -20.56 2.44 -1.42
N HIS A 449 -21.75 2.01 -0.99
CA HIS A 449 -21.91 1.00 0.05
C HIS A 449 -21.28 -0.33 -0.38
N GLN A 450 -21.52 -0.80 -1.61
CA GLN A 450 -20.91 -2.03 -2.13
C GLN A 450 -19.38 -1.94 -2.21
N MET A 451 -18.85 -0.78 -2.59
CA MET A 451 -17.41 -0.53 -2.61
C MET A 451 -16.81 -0.52 -1.20
N ARG A 452 -17.50 0.06 -0.21
CA ARG A 452 -17.08 0.03 1.20
C ARG A 452 -17.05 -1.41 1.72
N ALA A 453 -18.15 -2.16 1.56
CA ALA A 453 -18.22 -3.57 1.97
C ALA A 453 -17.11 -4.43 1.35
N SER A 454 -16.80 -4.24 0.06
CA SER A 454 -15.70 -4.96 -0.60
C SER A 454 -14.32 -4.59 -0.04
N ARG A 455 -14.12 -3.32 0.33
CA ARG A 455 -12.87 -2.87 0.98
C ARG A 455 -12.75 -3.36 2.41
N ASP A 456 -13.88 -3.44 3.12
CA ASP A 456 -13.91 -3.95 4.48
C ASP A 456 -13.64 -5.46 4.51
N GLN A 457 -14.12 -6.21 3.51
CA GLN A 457 -13.72 -7.62 3.30
C GLN A 457 -12.21 -7.78 3.06
N LEU A 458 -11.58 -6.85 2.34
CA LEU A 458 -10.12 -6.88 2.15
C LEU A 458 -9.38 -6.64 3.46
N LYS A 459 -9.88 -5.73 4.30
CA LYS A 459 -9.28 -5.35 5.58
C LYS A 459 -9.51 -6.39 6.68
N SER A 460 -10.69 -7.03 6.71
CA SER A 460 -11.09 -7.96 7.77
C SER A 460 -10.17 -9.16 7.89
N ARG A 461 -9.46 -9.52 6.82
CA ARG A 461 -8.46 -10.59 6.86
C ARG A 461 -7.31 -10.28 7.80
N GLY A 462 -6.92 -9.01 7.90
CA GLY A 462 -5.89 -8.54 8.82
C GLY A 462 -4.49 -9.08 8.53
N VAL A 463 -4.20 -9.55 7.30
CA VAL A 463 -2.87 -10.08 6.96
C VAL A 463 -2.33 -9.43 5.69
N TYR A 464 -1.07 -8.99 5.78
CA TYR A 464 -0.36 -8.26 4.76
C TYR A 464 1.05 -8.80 4.62
N ALA A 465 1.54 -8.91 3.38
CA ALA A 465 2.93 -9.26 3.12
C ALA A 465 3.58 -8.21 2.22
N SER A 466 4.81 -7.85 2.54
CA SER A 466 5.70 -7.00 1.75
C SER A 466 6.87 -7.84 1.26
N THR A 467 7.15 -7.77 -0.04
CA THR A 467 8.19 -8.55 -0.72
C THR A 467 9.16 -7.70 -1.55
N LYS A 468 8.93 -6.39 -1.66
CA LYS A 468 9.67 -5.51 -2.59
C LYS A 468 10.98 -4.97 -2.03
N ASN A 469 10.97 -4.54 -0.77
CA ASN A 469 12.10 -3.81 -0.17
C ASN A 469 12.59 -4.52 1.09
N ILE A 470 11.65 -4.92 1.94
CA ILE A 470 11.91 -5.76 3.12
C ILE A 470 10.86 -6.87 3.14
N TYR A 471 11.30 -8.10 3.29
CA TYR A 471 10.43 -9.26 3.46
C TYR A 471 9.79 -9.20 4.84
N CYS A 472 8.48 -8.99 4.86
CA CYS A 472 7.73 -8.74 6.07
C CYS A 472 6.31 -9.28 5.94
N ALA A 473 5.84 -10.04 6.92
CA ALA A 473 4.44 -10.38 7.11
C ALA A 473 3.90 -9.59 8.31
N SER A 474 2.79 -8.88 8.15
CA SER A 474 2.13 -8.11 9.21
C SER A 474 0.72 -8.64 9.44
N PHE A 475 0.34 -8.73 10.71
CA PHE A 475 -0.89 -9.30 11.22
C PHE A 475 -1.57 -8.25 12.10
N ASP A 476 -2.83 -7.97 11.79
CA ASP A 476 -3.66 -6.94 12.41
C ASP A 476 -4.98 -7.56 12.87
N GLY A 477 -5.57 -6.96 13.91
CA GLY A 477 -6.87 -7.35 14.47
C GLY A 477 -6.75 -8.12 15.78
N GLU A 478 -7.88 -8.53 16.35
CA GLU A 478 -7.93 -9.18 17.67
C GLU A 478 -7.14 -10.51 17.69
N GLN A 479 -7.21 -11.28 16.59
CA GLN A 479 -6.46 -12.53 16.41
C GLN A 479 -5.06 -12.34 15.80
N ALA A 480 -4.47 -11.15 15.88
CA ALA A 480 -3.17 -10.87 15.24
C ALA A 480 -2.06 -11.78 15.79
N GLU A 481 -2.08 -12.01 17.11
CA GLU A 481 -1.12 -12.87 17.82
C GLU A 481 -1.21 -14.32 17.35
N GLU A 482 -2.39 -14.92 17.44
CA GLU A 482 -2.68 -16.29 17.01
C GLU A 482 -2.25 -16.50 15.55
N LYS A 483 -2.64 -15.58 14.65
CA LYS A 483 -2.28 -15.66 13.23
C LYS A 483 -0.77 -15.58 12.99
N ALA A 484 -0.05 -14.81 13.80
CA ALA A 484 1.40 -14.69 13.68
C ALA A 484 2.08 -15.99 14.13
N PHE A 485 1.63 -16.59 15.24
CA PHE A 485 2.14 -17.88 15.70
C PHE A 485 1.80 -19.03 14.75
N ASP A 486 0.56 -19.10 14.27
CA ASP A 486 0.14 -20.06 13.25
C ASP A 486 1.00 -19.97 11.99
N PHE A 487 1.35 -18.76 11.56
CA PHE A 487 2.24 -18.55 10.43
C PHE A 487 3.64 -19.12 10.69
N LEU A 488 4.20 -18.94 11.89
CA LEU A 488 5.52 -19.49 12.25
C LEU A 488 5.50 -21.02 12.30
N LEU A 489 4.46 -21.62 12.89
CA LEU A 489 4.30 -23.08 12.95
C LEU A 489 4.10 -23.66 11.55
N TRP A 490 3.27 -23.03 10.72
CA TRP A 490 3.09 -23.42 9.32
C TRP A 490 4.39 -23.31 8.52
N ALA A 491 5.18 -22.24 8.72
CA ALA A 491 6.46 -22.05 8.05
C ALA A 491 7.45 -23.17 8.43
N ALA A 492 7.55 -23.50 9.72
CA ALA A 492 8.42 -24.57 10.22
C ALA A 492 7.97 -25.95 9.73
N GLY A 493 6.69 -26.27 9.90
CA GLY A 493 6.13 -27.58 9.60
C GLY A 493 5.93 -27.84 8.10
N ALA A 494 5.22 -26.96 7.40
CA ALA A 494 4.79 -27.19 6.02
C ALA A 494 5.81 -26.77 4.95
N ARG A 495 6.80 -25.94 5.32
CA ARG A 495 7.82 -25.39 4.40
C ARG A 495 9.26 -25.66 4.84
N GLY A 496 9.44 -26.37 5.95
CA GLY A 496 10.76 -26.79 6.42
C GLY A 496 11.66 -25.65 6.89
N TRP A 497 11.10 -24.53 7.36
CA TRP A 497 11.91 -23.49 8.00
C TRP A 497 12.57 -24.02 9.28
N SER A 498 13.83 -23.62 9.53
CA SER A 498 14.63 -24.14 10.66
C SER A 498 14.04 -23.75 12.02
N MET A 499 13.41 -22.57 12.14
CA MET A 499 12.86 -22.03 13.39
C MET A 499 13.87 -22.08 14.56
N GLU A 500 15.16 -21.91 14.25
CA GLU A 500 16.22 -21.93 15.27
C GLU A 500 16.27 -20.61 16.02
N SER A 501 16.01 -20.65 17.33
CA SER A 501 16.04 -19.48 18.21
C SER A 501 17.47 -18.97 18.41
N LYS A 502 17.64 -17.64 18.38
CA LYS A 502 18.88 -16.93 18.75
C LYS A 502 18.92 -16.50 20.22
N SER A 503 17.98 -16.95 21.04
CA SER A 503 18.00 -16.69 22.48
C SER A 503 19.11 -17.49 23.15
N ASP A 504 19.77 -16.89 24.15
CA ASP A 504 20.74 -17.58 25.01
C ASP A 504 20.06 -18.42 26.12
N ASP A 505 18.74 -18.33 26.25
CA ASP A 505 17.95 -19.10 27.23
C ASP A 505 17.62 -20.51 26.72
N ASP A 506 18.24 -21.51 27.33
CA ASP A 506 18.07 -22.93 26.98
C ASP A 506 16.65 -23.47 27.22
N SER A 507 15.94 -22.97 28.25
CA SER A 507 14.54 -23.36 28.51
C SER A 507 13.62 -22.88 27.38
N TYR A 508 13.82 -21.65 26.94
CA TYR A 508 13.11 -21.09 25.80
C TYR A 508 13.43 -21.84 24.50
N ARG A 509 14.71 -22.19 24.27
CA ARG A 509 15.12 -22.98 23.10
C ARG A 509 14.47 -24.36 23.09
N GLN A 510 14.35 -25.01 24.24
CA GLN A 510 13.65 -26.29 24.35
C GLN A 510 12.17 -26.15 23.99
N THR A 511 11.49 -25.14 24.53
CA THR A 511 10.07 -24.85 24.24
C THR A 511 9.84 -24.61 22.74
N VAL A 512 10.71 -23.82 22.10
CA VAL A 512 10.65 -23.58 20.64
C VAL A 512 10.88 -24.87 19.86
N ASN A 513 11.80 -25.72 20.29
CA ASN A 513 12.06 -27.01 19.66
C ASN A 513 10.85 -27.95 19.77
N GLU A 514 10.18 -28.00 20.93
CA GLU A 514 8.95 -28.78 21.12
C GLU A 514 7.84 -28.30 20.16
N ALA A 515 7.60 -26.99 20.08
CA ALA A 515 6.65 -26.41 19.15
C ALA A 515 6.99 -26.73 17.68
N LYS A 516 8.28 -26.69 17.32
CA LYS A 516 8.77 -27.08 16.00
C LYS A 516 8.50 -28.56 15.69
N GLN A 517 8.69 -29.47 16.64
CA GLN A 517 8.40 -30.90 16.43
C GLN A 517 6.90 -31.14 16.26
N LEU A 518 6.07 -30.50 17.07
CA LEU A 518 4.61 -30.57 16.94
C LEU A 518 4.16 -30.08 15.55
N ALA A 519 4.69 -28.94 15.10
CA ALA A 519 4.40 -28.41 13.76
C ALA A 519 4.83 -29.39 12.66
N ARG A 520 5.97 -30.07 12.79
CA ARG A 520 6.42 -31.06 11.79
C ARG A 520 5.48 -32.26 11.71
N ILE A 521 4.98 -32.74 12.85
CA ILE A 521 4.03 -33.85 12.90
C ILE A 521 2.71 -33.44 12.25
N GLU A 522 2.15 -32.29 12.66
CA GLU A 522 0.87 -31.80 12.17
C GLU A 522 0.90 -31.52 10.65
N TYR A 523 1.98 -30.92 10.16
CA TYR A 523 2.11 -30.50 8.77
C TYR A 523 2.84 -31.52 7.88
N ALA A 524 3.14 -32.72 8.37
CA ALA A 524 3.92 -33.74 7.65
C ALA A 524 3.38 -34.01 6.24
N SER A 525 2.07 -34.24 6.11
CA SER A 525 1.43 -34.49 4.80
C SER A 525 1.55 -33.30 3.84
N LYS A 526 1.47 -32.07 4.35
CA LYS A 526 1.60 -30.85 3.55
C LYS A 526 3.05 -30.60 3.15
N TYR A 527 3.99 -30.98 4.00
CA TYR A 527 5.43 -30.89 3.73
C TYR A 527 5.85 -31.90 2.64
N GLU A 528 5.38 -33.14 2.71
CA GLU A 528 5.64 -34.14 1.66
C GLU A 528 5.04 -33.70 0.32
N ARG A 529 3.80 -33.23 0.30
CA ARG A 529 3.21 -32.64 -0.92
C ARG A 529 4.02 -31.45 -1.46
N PHE A 530 4.59 -30.65 -0.57
CA PHE A 530 5.46 -29.54 -0.96
C PHE A 530 6.76 -30.04 -1.61
N LYS A 531 7.40 -31.06 -1.04
CA LYS A 531 8.57 -31.72 -1.65
C LYS A 531 8.25 -32.36 -2.99
N GLU A 532 7.15 -33.08 -3.10
CA GLU A 532 6.71 -33.69 -4.37
C GLU A 532 6.49 -32.64 -5.45
N LYS A 533 5.89 -31.49 -5.10
CA LYS A 533 5.72 -30.37 -6.02
C LYS A 533 7.05 -29.76 -6.44
N ARG A 534 8.01 -29.61 -5.51
CA ARG A 534 9.38 -29.18 -5.84
C ARG A 534 10.01 -30.14 -6.84
N ALA A 535 10.08 -31.42 -6.51
CA ALA A 535 10.63 -32.46 -7.38
C ALA A 535 9.97 -32.50 -8.76
N TYR A 536 8.64 -32.34 -8.83
CA TYR A 536 7.91 -32.22 -10.09
C TYR A 536 8.37 -31.00 -10.90
N TRP A 537 8.43 -29.81 -10.31
CA TRP A 537 8.85 -28.61 -11.03
C TRP A 537 10.33 -28.65 -11.43
N GLN A 538 11.21 -29.23 -10.61
CA GLN A 538 12.60 -29.51 -11.01
C GLN A 538 12.63 -30.39 -12.25
N SER A 539 11.85 -31.47 -12.27
CA SER A 539 11.77 -32.36 -13.43
C SER A 539 11.25 -31.63 -14.67
N VAL A 540 10.27 -30.74 -14.53
CA VAL A 540 9.72 -29.97 -15.65
C VAL A 540 10.73 -28.95 -16.18
N LEU A 541 11.49 -28.29 -15.30
CA LEU A 541 12.44 -27.25 -15.71
C LEU A 541 13.75 -27.82 -16.26
N ASN A 542 14.14 -29.00 -15.81
CA ASN A 542 15.29 -29.73 -16.32
C ASN A 542 14.93 -30.57 -17.56
N ASP A 543 13.68 -30.51 -18.05
CA ASP A 543 13.28 -31.20 -19.27
C ASP A 543 13.93 -30.50 -20.48
N PRO A 544 14.79 -31.19 -21.26
CA PRO A 544 15.51 -30.62 -22.40
C PRO A 544 14.60 -30.16 -23.54
N LEU A 545 13.30 -30.46 -23.49
CA LEU A 545 12.30 -30.01 -24.45
C LEU A 545 11.61 -28.69 -24.05
N VAL A 546 11.87 -28.15 -22.86
CA VAL A 546 11.47 -26.78 -22.52
C VAL A 546 12.31 -25.85 -23.40
N PRO A 547 11.70 -24.99 -24.24
CA PRO A 547 12.45 -24.01 -24.99
C PRO A 547 13.29 -23.20 -24.00
N ASN A 548 14.62 -23.24 -24.14
CA ASN A 548 15.50 -22.34 -23.42
C ASN A 548 14.92 -20.93 -23.54
N GLU A 549 14.87 -20.22 -22.42
CA GLU A 549 14.36 -18.86 -22.30
C GLU A 549 14.74 -18.04 -23.54
N THR A 550 13.78 -17.29 -24.09
CA THR A 550 14.01 -16.29 -25.13
C THR A 550 15.35 -15.62 -24.90
N ASP A 551 16.26 -15.76 -25.86
CA ASP A 551 17.58 -15.13 -25.83
C ASP A 551 17.41 -13.64 -25.57
N ASN A 552 17.56 -13.24 -24.30
CA ASN A 552 17.29 -11.89 -23.83
C ASN A 552 18.23 -10.89 -24.52
N GLU A 553 19.39 -11.36 -24.97
CA GLU A 553 20.37 -10.58 -25.72
C GLU A 553 19.88 -10.35 -27.16
N ALA A 554 19.32 -11.38 -27.80
CA ALA A 554 18.67 -11.25 -29.10
C ALA A 554 17.38 -10.40 -29.04
N GLU A 555 16.56 -10.52 -27.99
CA GLU A 555 15.38 -9.65 -27.78
C GLU A 555 15.78 -8.20 -27.49
N LEU A 556 16.84 -7.97 -26.72
CA LEU A 556 17.36 -6.63 -26.45
C LEU A 556 17.89 -6.00 -27.74
N ALA A 557 18.69 -6.73 -28.51
CA ALA A 557 19.19 -6.28 -29.80
C ALA A 557 18.04 -5.93 -30.76
N LYS A 558 17.00 -6.76 -30.81
CA LYS A 558 15.78 -6.50 -31.59
C LYS A 558 15.04 -5.26 -31.10
N SER A 559 14.91 -5.05 -29.79
CA SER A 559 14.26 -3.87 -29.21
C SER A 559 15.05 -2.58 -29.49
N MET A 560 16.39 -2.64 -29.43
CA MET A 560 17.27 -1.52 -29.78
C MET A 560 17.19 -1.17 -31.27
N LEU A 561 17.19 -2.19 -32.14
CA LEU A 561 17.02 -2.01 -33.58
C LEU A 561 15.66 -1.36 -33.92
N ILE A 562 14.58 -1.80 -33.29
CA ILE A 562 13.24 -1.23 -33.49
C ILE A 562 13.20 0.24 -33.02
N ARG A 563 13.88 0.58 -31.93
CA ARG A 563 14.00 1.96 -31.45
C ARG A 563 14.78 2.83 -32.45
N GLU A 564 15.91 2.35 -32.94
CA GLU A 564 16.75 3.06 -33.92
C GLU A 564 15.99 3.27 -35.25
N GLN A 565 15.23 2.28 -35.70
CA GLN A 565 14.31 2.40 -36.85
C GLN A 565 13.21 3.43 -36.60
N TYR A 566 12.69 3.52 -35.37
CA TYR A 566 11.70 4.53 -35.01
C TYR A 566 12.29 5.94 -34.95
N GLU A 567 13.49 6.09 -34.39
CA GLU A 567 14.20 7.38 -34.31
C GLU A 567 14.59 7.89 -35.70
N THR A 568 15.05 7.01 -36.58
CA THR A 568 15.35 7.35 -37.99
C THR A 568 14.09 7.70 -38.79
N GLN A 569 12.98 6.98 -38.61
CA GLN A 569 11.71 7.33 -39.25
C GLN A 569 11.08 8.62 -38.72
N ALA A 570 11.29 8.95 -37.44
CA ALA A 570 10.83 10.20 -36.83
C ALA A 570 11.70 11.41 -37.21
N LEU A 571 12.98 11.20 -37.55
CA LEU A 571 13.87 12.23 -38.10
C LEU A 571 13.63 12.48 -39.60
N ALA A 572 13.07 11.50 -40.31
CA ALA A 572 12.75 11.58 -41.73
C ALA A 572 11.34 12.13 -42.05
N ALA A 573 10.50 12.32 -41.03
CA ALA A 573 9.16 12.91 -41.10
C ALA A 573 9.16 14.31 -40.48
#